data_AF-A0A9C6SEW1-F1
#
_entry.id   AF-A0A9C6SEW1-F1
#
_cell.length_a   1.000
_cell.length_b   1.000
_cell.length_c   1.000
_cell.angle_alpha   90.00
_cell.angle_beta   90.00
_cell.angle_gamma   90.00
#
_symmetry.space_group_name_H-M   'P 1'
#
loop_
_entity.id
_entity.type
_entity.pdbx_description
1 polymer ?
#
loop_
_entity_poly.entity_id
_entity_poly.type
_entity_poly.pdbx_seq_one_letter_code
_entity_poly.pdbx_strand_id
1 'polypeptide(L)'
;MLKMNSLLKELEALKIKGEFHEEDLWAKCNNLIQVSYVPERIDGASRPCEEKDFRGCKQIIDRNLQEIKSMLQHIIYYRHAGHVQIKLDSPIVKTLTINLLVLIGEQHEQNVWNTTESVSISKDLTSKILELYRYQSISQLLTEQDNCTTVLLTLRPKLLKDTWKAYPAAVASYKWILYQIEKPALYNHISDVLPTALIIIDDYVPENIVLGLECLYQIIQHSHLKKGLIDTGYAKVIFHALECLSHQREAKYVILIYKCLTNLLATIEHWDNTLNVFEWTKRDDILAVLLDNMEFEQNVELRCVYMLSLPQLLTNIGCAKWCERLTRILSEYCEHHTDLKTLKATLETAKTFLLMFHLRVAAHCVPLYTAFLKLHFDLTKTPVFDKEIMQNLDDCICLLYKLSPNVGCAVMNDDRMRSVIKNSLQVVCLGDTKYFQ
;
A
#
# COMPACT_ATOMS: atom_id res chain seq x y z
N MET A 1 20.82 -6.73 -35.65
CA MET A 1 20.49 -5.51 -36.42
C MET A 1 19.89 -5.78 -37.82
N LEU A 2 19.52 -7.02 -38.19
CA LEU A 2 19.13 -7.39 -39.57
C LEU A 2 17.66 -7.86 -39.77
N LYS A 3 16.82 -7.87 -38.72
CA LYS A 3 15.38 -8.25 -38.84
C LYS A 3 14.38 -7.09 -38.70
N MET A 4 14.79 -5.97 -38.11
CA MET A 4 13.93 -4.78 -37.91
C MET A 4 13.44 -4.14 -39.22
N ASN A 5 14.12 -4.44 -40.34
CA ASN A 5 13.82 -3.94 -41.67
C ASN A 5 12.90 -4.86 -42.49
N SER A 6 12.58 -6.09 -42.09
CA SER A 6 11.79 -6.98 -42.98
C SER A 6 10.29 -6.68 -42.93
N LEU A 7 9.74 -6.44 -41.73
CA LEU A 7 8.29 -6.19 -41.55
C LEU A 7 7.88 -4.78 -41.98
N LEU A 8 8.70 -3.76 -41.74
CA LEU A 8 8.51 -2.40 -42.28
C LEU A 8 8.61 -2.40 -43.80
N LYS A 9 9.55 -3.16 -44.39
CA LYS A 9 9.63 -3.34 -45.84
C LYS A 9 8.48 -4.20 -46.39
N GLU A 10 7.96 -5.17 -45.65
CA GLU A 10 6.76 -5.92 -46.02
C GLU A 10 5.52 -5.02 -45.98
N LEU A 11 5.40 -4.14 -44.98
CA LEU A 11 4.35 -3.11 -44.89
C LEU A 11 4.42 -2.13 -46.07
N GLU A 12 5.61 -1.66 -46.42
CA GLU A 12 5.84 -0.80 -47.60
C GLU A 12 5.62 -1.56 -48.92
N ALA A 13 5.99 -2.84 -49.00
CA ALA A 13 5.80 -3.66 -50.20
C ALA A 13 4.34 -4.08 -50.43
N LEU A 14 3.57 -4.35 -49.36
CA LEU A 14 2.13 -4.63 -49.41
C LEU A 14 1.33 -3.37 -49.82
N LYS A 15 1.83 -2.18 -49.45
CA LYS A 15 1.29 -0.88 -49.91
C LYS A 15 1.48 -0.66 -51.42
N ILE A 16 2.60 -1.11 -52.00
CA ILE A 16 2.86 -1.02 -53.44
C ILE A 16 1.91 -1.91 -54.26
N LYS A 17 1.43 -3.02 -53.67
CA LYS A 17 0.56 -4.00 -54.34
C LYS A 17 -0.95 -3.76 -54.21
N GLY A 18 -1.38 -2.80 -53.38
CA GLY A 18 -2.81 -2.51 -53.18
C GLY A 18 -3.58 -3.57 -52.37
N GLU A 19 -2.90 -4.56 -51.79
CA GLU A 19 -3.47 -5.68 -50.99
C GLU A 19 -3.38 -5.39 -49.48
N PHE A 20 -3.67 -4.15 -49.05
CA PHE A 20 -3.57 -3.79 -47.64
C PHE A 20 -4.90 -4.05 -46.93
N HIS A 21 -5.04 -5.25 -46.33
CA HIS A 21 -6.17 -5.56 -45.45
C HIS A 21 -5.81 -5.19 -44.00
N GLU A 22 -6.48 -4.16 -43.48
CA GLU A 22 -6.30 -3.64 -42.11
C GLU A 22 -6.42 -4.73 -41.04
N GLU A 23 -7.32 -5.70 -41.25
CA GLU A 23 -7.55 -6.84 -40.36
C GLU A 23 -6.32 -7.73 -40.20
N ASP A 24 -5.51 -7.93 -41.25
CA ASP A 24 -4.30 -8.75 -41.19
C ASP A 24 -3.22 -8.11 -40.30
N LEU A 25 -3.17 -6.78 -40.25
CA LEU A 25 -2.22 -6.07 -39.39
C LEU A 25 -2.64 -6.11 -37.93
N TRP A 26 -3.92 -5.91 -37.64
CA TRP A 26 -4.45 -6.07 -36.29
C TRP A 26 -4.25 -7.51 -35.79
N ALA A 27 -4.48 -8.51 -36.64
CA ALA A 27 -4.23 -9.91 -36.33
C ALA A 27 -2.74 -10.19 -36.04
N LYS A 28 -1.83 -9.72 -36.90
CA LYS A 28 -0.38 -9.85 -36.70
C LYS A 28 0.09 -9.18 -35.42
N CYS A 29 -0.39 -7.97 -35.14
CA CYS A 29 -0.05 -7.23 -33.92
C CYS A 29 -0.56 -7.98 -32.68
N ASN A 30 -1.80 -8.48 -32.73
CA ASN A 30 -2.38 -9.24 -31.63
C ASN A 30 -1.61 -10.54 -31.34
N ASN A 31 -1.21 -11.28 -32.38
CA ASN A 31 -0.37 -12.45 -32.23
C ASN A 31 0.99 -12.10 -31.60
N LEU A 32 1.59 -10.98 -32.03
CA LEU A 32 2.85 -10.50 -31.48
C LEU A 32 2.73 -10.12 -30.01
N ILE A 33 1.63 -9.49 -29.60
CA ILE A 33 1.33 -9.18 -28.19
C ILE A 33 1.26 -10.47 -27.38
N GLN A 34 0.51 -11.47 -27.83
CA GLN A 34 0.31 -12.72 -27.09
C GLN A 34 1.60 -13.52 -26.89
N VAL A 35 2.49 -13.58 -27.90
CA VAL A 35 3.80 -14.23 -27.74
C VAL A 35 4.80 -13.40 -26.93
N SER A 36 4.45 -12.16 -26.58
CA SER A 36 5.27 -11.26 -25.76
C SER A 36 4.87 -11.26 -24.30
N TYR A 37 3.82 -11.98 -23.91
CA TYR A 37 3.52 -12.21 -22.51
C TYR A 37 4.67 -12.90 -21.80
N VAL A 38 4.85 -12.56 -20.54
CA VAL A 38 5.84 -13.23 -19.71
C VAL A 38 5.41 -14.69 -19.55
N PRO A 39 6.27 -15.64 -19.91
CA PRO A 39 5.94 -17.06 -19.87
C PRO A 39 5.80 -17.58 -18.43
N GLU A 40 5.03 -18.65 -18.28
CA GLU A 40 4.87 -19.38 -17.02
C GLU A 40 6.21 -19.84 -16.42
N ARG A 41 6.33 -19.78 -15.09
CA ARG A 41 7.48 -20.27 -14.33
C ARG A 41 7.07 -21.19 -13.20
N ILE A 42 7.26 -22.48 -13.43
CA ILE A 42 6.94 -23.55 -12.46
C ILE A 42 7.72 -23.36 -11.14
N ASP A 43 8.95 -22.82 -11.22
CA ASP A 43 9.76 -22.47 -10.04
C ASP A 43 9.00 -21.60 -9.04
N GLY A 44 8.14 -20.69 -9.53
CA GLY A 44 7.33 -19.77 -8.75
C GLY A 44 6.45 -20.46 -7.70
N ALA A 45 6.01 -21.70 -7.97
CA ALA A 45 5.21 -22.48 -7.02
C ALA A 45 5.99 -22.85 -5.75
N SER A 46 7.32 -22.99 -5.86
CA SER A 46 8.20 -23.44 -4.76
C SER A 46 8.97 -22.30 -4.08
N ARG A 47 9.36 -21.27 -4.84
CA ARG A 47 10.11 -20.11 -4.35
C ARG A 47 9.77 -18.86 -5.17
N PRO A 48 10.03 -17.66 -4.64
CA PRO A 48 10.00 -16.44 -5.46
C PRO A 48 10.91 -16.56 -6.70
N CYS A 49 10.42 -16.02 -7.82
CA CYS A 49 11.19 -16.01 -9.05
C CYS A 49 12.34 -15.01 -8.98
N GLU A 50 13.46 -15.35 -9.60
CA GLU A 50 14.67 -14.55 -9.67
C GLU A 50 14.99 -14.16 -11.12
N GLU A 51 15.88 -13.20 -11.32
CA GLU A 51 16.25 -12.74 -12.68
C GLU A 51 16.76 -13.87 -13.58
N LYS A 52 17.44 -14.87 -12.99
CA LYS A 52 17.99 -16.02 -13.70
C LYS A 52 16.92 -16.84 -14.41
N ASP A 53 15.70 -16.84 -13.87
CA ASP A 53 14.55 -17.61 -14.37
C ASP A 53 14.00 -17.00 -15.68
N PHE A 54 14.37 -15.75 -16.01
CA PHE A 54 13.85 -15.02 -17.18
C PHE A 54 14.90 -14.63 -18.23
N ARG A 55 16.17 -15.04 -18.06
CA ARG A 55 17.27 -14.60 -18.95
C ARG A 55 17.00 -14.80 -20.45
N GLY A 56 16.34 -15.90 -20.83
CA GLY A 56 16.05 -16.21 -22.23
C GLY A 56 14.94 -15.38 -22.87
N CYS A 57 14.01 -14.81 -22.09
CA CYS A 57 12.84 -14.13 -22.65
C CYS A 57 12.95 -12.60 -22.66
N LYS A 58 13.75 -11.98 -21.78
CA LYS A 58 13.87 -10.50 -21.67
C LYS A 58 14.12 -9.81 -23.01
N GLN A 59 15.19 -10.22 -23.72
CA GLN A 59 15.56 -9.62 -25.01
C GLN A 59 14.52 -9.86 -26.12
N ILE A 60 13.81 -10.99 -26.06
CA ILE A 60 12.75 -11.30 -27.01
C ILE A 60 11.55 -10.38 -26.77
N ILE A 61 11.17 -10.20 -25.50
CA ILE A 61 10.10 -9.30 -25.08
C ILE A 61 10.44 -7.86 -25.49
N ASP A 62 11.66 -7.38 -25.22
CA ASP A 62 12.10 -6.02 -25.60
C ASP A 62 11.97 -5.78 -27.10
N ARG A 63 12.48 -6.71 -27.93
CA ARG A 63 12.36 -6.63 -29.38
C ARG A 63 10.89 -6.59 -29.81
N ASN A 64 10.07 -7.50 -29.29
CA ASN A 64 8.67 -7.59 -29.70
C ASN A 64 7.89 -6.34 -29.26
N LEU A 65 8.16 -5.78 -28.07
CA LEU A 65 7.57 -4.52 -27.59
C LEU A 65 7.92 -3.35 -28.52
N GLN A 66 9.17 -3.23 -28.98
CA GLN A 66 9.56 -2.21 -29.96
C GLN A 66 8.84 -2.38 -31.31
N GLU A 67 8.65 -3.62 -31.75
CA GLU A 67 7.89 -3.93 -32.96
C GLU A 67 6.41 -3.54 -32.81
N ILE A 68 5.76 -3.92 -31.69
CA ILE A 68 4.38 -3.52 -31.37
C ILE A 68 4.24 -2.00 -31.35
N LYS A 69 5.18 -1.29 -30.71
CA LYS A 69 5.20 0.17 -30.65
C LYS A 69 5.27 0.78 -32.04
N SER A 70 6.16 0.27 -32.89
CA SER A 70 6.34 0.74 -34.27
C SER A 70 5.09 0.49 -35.12
N MET A 71 4.43 -0.66 -34.96
CA MET A 71 3.15 -0.97 -35.61
C MET A 71 2.05 0.00 -35.18
N LEU A 72 1.88 0.26 -33.88
CA LEU A 72 0.88 1.20 -33.38
C LEU A 72 1.15 2.65 -33.83
N GLN A 73 2.42 3.09 -33.81
CA GLN A 73 2.81 4.40 -34.32
C GLN A 73 2.45 4.57 -35.80
N HIS A 74 2.71 3.55 -36.61
CA HIS A 74 2.32 3.54 -38.01
C HIS A 74 0.80 3.65 -38.14
N ILE A 75 0.03 2.84 -37.42
CA ILE A 75 -1.44 2.88 -37.46
C ILE A 75 -1.99 4.28 -37.10
N ILE A 76 -1.47 4.89 -36.03
CA ILE A 76 -1.88 6.22 -35.58
C ILE A 76 -1.56 7.29 -36.63
N TYR A 77 -0.36 7.24 -37.23
CA TYR A 77 0.04 8.18 -38.28
C TYR A 77 -0.92 8.15 -39.47
N TYR A 78 -1.30 6.97 -39.98
CA TYR A 78 -2.23 6.85 -41.11
C TYR A 78 -3.64 7.30 -40.76
N ARG A 79 -4.08 7.07 -39.52
CA ARG A 79 -5.35 7.60 -39.01
C ARG A 79 -5.36 9.13 -39.03
N HIS A 80 -4.28 9.77 -38.56
CA HIS A 80 -4.15 11.23 -38.54
C HIS A 80 -4.08 11.84 -39.94
N ALA A 81 -3.39 11.16 -40.87
CA ALA A 81 -3.28 11.58 -42.25
C ALA A 81 -4.59 11.39 -43.07
N GLY A 82 -5.68 10.91 -42.44
CA GLY A 82 -6.98 10.72 -43.09
C GLY A 82 -7.03 9.57 -44.09
N HIS A 83 -5.99 8.72 -44.12
CA HIS A 83 -5.88 7.61 -45.08
C HIS A 83 -6.70 6.39 -44.69
N VAL A 84 -7.10 6.25 -43.42
CA VAL A 84 -7.80 5.07 -42.88
C VAL A 84 -8.85 5.47 -41.85
N GLN A 85 -10.10 5.02 -42.03
CA GLN A 85 -11.14 5.05 -41.00
C GLN A 85 -11.03 3.79 -40.13
N ILE A 86 -10.34 3.89 -38.99
CA ILE A 86 -10.23 2.78 -38.04
C ILE A 86 -11.53 2.66 -37.25
N LYS A 87 -12.23 1.53 -37.41
CA LYS A 87 -13.39 1.16 -36.58
C LYS A 87 -12.89 0.60 -35.24
N LEU A 88 -12.73 1.47 -34.25
CA LEU A 88 -12.24 1.08 -32.92
C LEU A 88 -13.16 0.08 -32.18
N ASP A 89 -14.44 0.03 -32.54
CA ASP A 89 -15.41 -0.94 -31.98
C ASP A 89 -15.32 -2.33 -32.60
N SER A 90 -14.45 -2.54 -33.59
CA SER A 90 -14.24 -3.84 -34.22
C SER A 90 -13.77 -4.88 -33.19
N PRO A 91 -14.30 -6.13 -33.20
CA PRO A 91 -13.89 -7.18 -32.27
C PRO A 91 -12.38 -7.45 -32.24
N ILE A 92 -11.70 -7.34 -33.38
CA ILE A 92 -10.25 -7.58 -33.47
C ILE A 92 -9.45 -6.47 -32.77
N VAL A 93 -9.89 -5.21 -32.90
CA VAL A 93 -9.25 -4.06 -32.27
C VAL A 93 -9.50 -4.09 -30.77
N LYS A 94 -10.72 -4.43 -30.34
CA LYS A 94 -11.03 -4.66 -28.92
C LYS A 94 -10.15 -5.75 -28.32
N THR A 95 -10.05 -6.91 -28.97
CA THR A 95 -9.22 -8.04 -28.50
C THR A 95 -7.76 -7.60 -28.34
N LEU A 96 -7.23 -6.88 -29.33
CA LEU A 96 -5.89 -6.32 -29.27
C LEU A 96 -5.72 -5.34 -28.11
N THR A 97 -6.68 -4.44 -27.89
CA THR A 97 -6.65 -3.46 -26.79
C THR A 97 -6.61 -4.15 -25.44
N ILE A 98 -7.46 -5.16 -25.21
CA ILE A 98 -7.45 -5.96 -23.98
C ILE A 98 -6.11 -6.65 -23.80
N ASN A 99 -5.60 -7.33 -24.84
CA ASN A 99 -4.35 -8.06 -24.77
C ASN A 99 -3.15 -7.13 -24.53
N LEU A 100 -3.16 -5.95 -25.14
CA LEU A 100 -2.14 -4.93 -24.98
C LEU A 100 -2.17 -4.33 -23.56
N LEU A 101 -3.34 -4.08 -22.98
CA LEU A 101 -3.47 -3.63 -21.60
C LEU A 101 -2.88 -4.67 -20.63
N VAL A 102 -3.15 -5.96 -20.84
CA VAL A 102 -2.53 -7.03 -20.05
C VAL A 102 -1.00 -6.98 -20.17
N LEU A 103 -0.47 -6.86 -21.40
CA LEU A 103 0.98 -6.80 -21.65
C LEU A 103 1.62 -5.56 -21.03
N ILE A 104 0.99 -4.39 -21.16
CA ILE A 104 1.45 -3.16 -20.51
C ILE A 104 1.51 -3.37 -18.99
N GLY A 105 0.47 -3.95 -18.40
CA GLY A 105 0.45 -4.28 -16.98
C GLY A 105 1.55 -5.26 -16.56
N GLU A 106 1.89 -6.25 -17.38
CA GLU A 106 3.03 -7.15 -17.12
C GLU A 106 4.39 -6.42 -17.14
N GLN A 107 4.48 -5.28 -17.82
CA GLN A 107 5.72 -4.53 -18.10
C GLN A 107 5.75 -3.12 -17.49
N HIS A 108 4.79 -2.75 -16.64
CA HIS A 108 4.60 -1.35 -16.21
C HIS A 108 5.65 -0.85 -15.21
N GLU A 109 6.21 -1.76 -14.40
CA GLU A 109 7.20 -1.46 -13.37
C GLU A 109 8.38 -2.45 -13.43
N GLN A 110 9.53 -2.02 -12.92
CA GLN A 110 10.76 -2.82 -12.95
C GLN A 110 10.59 -4.09 -12.10
N ASN A 111 10.85 -5.24 -12.72
CA ASN A 111 10.70 -6.56 -12.11
C ASN A 111 11.80 -7.51 -12.58
N VAL A 112 11.85 -8.70 -11.97
CA VAL A 112 12.85 -9.73 -12.30
C VAL A 112 12.74 -10.27 -13.73
N TRP A 113 11.58 -10.14 -14.39
CA TRP A 113 11.32 -10.64 -15.74
C TRP A 113 11.48 -9.62 -16.86
N ASN A 114 11.75 -8.35 -16.55
CA ASN A 114 11.84 -7.30 -17.55
C ASN A 114 13.13 -6.46 -17.43
N THR A 115 13.29 -5.53 -18.36
CA THR A 115 14.41 -4.58 -18.40
C THR A 115 13.88 -3.16 -18.25
N THR A 116 14.78 -2.23 -17.97
CA THR A 116 14.45 -0.79 -17.98
C THR A 116 13.94 -0.33 -19.35
N GLU A 117 14.38 -0.98 -20.42
CA GLU A 117 13.88 -0.75 -21.78
C GLU A 117 12.42 -1.22 -21.91
N SER A 118 12.07 -2.44 -21.46
CA SER A 118 10.68 -2.93 -21.49
C SER A 118 9.73 -1.96 -20.78
N VAL A 119 10.15 -1.45 -19.61
CA VAL A 119 9.37 -0.50 -18.80
C VAL A 119 9.24 0.86 -19.51
N SER A 120 10.28 1.32 -20.21
CA SER A 120 10.19 2.55 -21.01
C SER A 120 9.23 2.37 -22.18
N ILE A 121 9.29 1.22 -22.88
CA ILE A 121 8.41 0.96 -24.02
C ILE A 121 6.95 0.80 -23.56
N SER A 122 6.69 0.17 -22.43
CA SER A 122 5.32 0.00 -21.90
C SER A 122 4.65 1.35 -21.62
N LYS A 123 5.40 2.34 -21.10
CA LYS A 123 4.93 3.72 -20.94
C LYS A 123 4.61 4.39 -22.28
N ASP A 124 5.47 4.22 -23.28
CA ASP A 124 5.22 4.75 -24.62
C ASP A 124 3.98 4.09 -25.25
N LEU A 125 3.82 2.77 -25.11
CA LEU A 125 2.64 2.03 -25.57
C LEU A 125 1.36 2.53 -24.89
N THR A 126 1.44 2.86 -23.59
CA THR A 126 0.35 3.49 -22.83
C THR A 126 -0.04 4.83 -23.47
N SER A 127 0.91 5.70 -23.78
CA SER A 127 0.61 6.96 -24.48
C SER A 127 0.01 6.73 -25.87
N LYS A 128 0.50 5.73 -26.61
CA LYS A 128 0.01 5.42 -27.97
C LYS A 128 -1.41 4.87 -27.97
N ILE A 129 -1.77 4.00 -27.02
CA ILE A 129 -3.13 3.48 -26.95
C ILE A 129 -4.12 4.59 -26.56
N LEU A 130 -3.73 5.49 -25.64
CA LEU A 130 -4.54 6.66 -25.30
C LEU A 130 -4.72 7.61 -26.48
N GLU A 131 -3.67 7.87 -27.27
CA GLU A 131 -3.72 8.65 -28.51
C GLU A 131 -4.66 7.99 -29.55
N LEU A 132 -4.59 6.66 -29.69
CA LEU A 132 -5.45 5.89 -30.59
C LEU A 132 -6.94 6.05 -30.24
N TYR A 133 -7.29 6.01 -28.96
CA TYR A 133 -8.69 6.19 -28.53
C TYR A 133 -9.08 7.65 -28.27
N ARG A 134 -8.11 8.58 -28.25
CA ARG A 134 -8.26 9.98 -27.81
C ARG A 134 -8.73 10.12 -26.35
N TYR A 135 -8.35 9.17 -25.51
CA TYR A 135 -8.58 9.23 -24.07
C TYR A 135 -7.44 9.96 -23.36
N GLN A 136 -7.74 10.51 -22.18
CA GLN A 136 -6.76 11.23 -21.35
C GLN A 136 -6.11 10.31 -20.30
N SER A 137 -6.75 9.19 -19.97
CA SER A 137 -6.25 8.26 -18.94
C SER A 137 -6.61 6.81 -19.26
N ILE A 138 -5.84 5.87 -18.70
CA ILE A 138 -6.15 4.44 -18.78
C ILE A 138 -7.43 4.10 -18.01
N SER A 139 -7.75 4.86 -16.95
CA SER A 139 -9.03 4.75 -16.25
C SER A 139 -10.21 4.85 -17.21
N GLN A 140 -10.25 5.90 -18.05
CA GLN A 140 -11.31 6.09 -19.05
C GLN A 140 -11.43 4.88 -19.96
N LEU A 141 -10.30 4.40 -20.50
CA LEU A 141 -10.26 3.23 -21.38
C LEU A 141 -10.77 1.96 -20.68
N LEU A 142 -10.44 1.75 -19.41
CA LEU A 142 -10.87 0.58 -18.63
C LEU A 142 -12.35 0.65 -18.24
N THR A 143 -12.87 1.85 -17.94
CA THR A 143 -14.27 2.05 -17.57
C THR A 143 -15.22 2.07 -18.76
N GLU A 144 -14.70 2.21 -19.98
CA GLU A 144 -15.51 2.17 -21.19
C GLU A 144 -16.03 0.74 -21.44
N GLN A 145 -17.34 0.63 -21.68
CA GLN A 145 -18.01 -0.64 -22.01
C GLN A 145 -17.73 -1.73 -20.95
N ASP A 146 -17.19 -2.87 -21.37
CA ASP A 146 -16.85 -4.04 -20.55
C ASP A 146 -15.35 -4.32 -20.53
N ASN A 147 -14.51 -3.31 -20.84
CA ASN A 147 -13.07 -3.49 -20.97
C ASN A 147 -12.42 -3.99 -19.67
N CYS A 148 -12.74 -3.37 -18.52
CA CYS A 148 -12.22 -3.83 -17.22
C CYS A 148 -12.57 -5.29 -16.95
N THR A 149 -13.84 -5.67 -17.11
CA THR A 149 -14.30 -7.06 -16.93
C THR A 149 -13.56 -8.00 -17.86
N THR A 150 -13.37 -7.62 -19.13
CA THR A 150 -12.69 -8.46 -20.12
C THR A 150 -11.20 -8.63 -19.83
N VAL A 151 -10.50 -7.58 -19.37
CA VAL A 151 -9.12 -7.68 -18.90
C VAL A 151 -9.02 -8.63 -17.70
N LEU A 152 -9.91 -8.47 -16.71
CA LEU A 152 -9.92 -9.31 -15.51
C LEU A 152 -10.20 -10.79 -15.84
N LEU A 153 -11.14 -11.05 -16.75
CA LEU A 153 -11.42 -12.41 -17.25
C LEU A 153 -10.23 -13.01 -18.01
N THR A 154 -9.51 -12.19 -18.78
CA THR A 154 -8.29 -12.61 -19.50
C THR A 154 -7.18 -13.01 -18.54
N LEU A 155 -7.03 -12.29 -17.43
CA LEU A 155 -6.04 -12.60 -16.39
C LEU A 155 -6.45 -13.79 -15.51
N ARG A 156 -7.77 -14.01 -15.31
CA ARG A 156 -8.32 -14.94 -14.30
C ARG A 156 -7.67 -16.34 -14.29
N PRO A 157 -7.45 -17.03 -15.43
CA PRO A 157 -6.84 -18.37 -15.41
C PRO A 157 -5.43 -18.40 -14.81
N LYS A 158 -4.69 -17.29 -14.95
CA LYS A 158 -3.34 -17.11 -14.40
C LYS A 158 -3.33 -16.69 -12.94
N LEU A 159 -4.48 -16.34 -12.35
CA LEU A 159 -4.61 -15.76 -11.01
C LEU A 159 -5.40 -16.64 -10.02
N LEU A 160 -5.62 -17.90 -10.37
CA LEU A 160 -6.28 -18.87 -9.49
C LEU A 160 -5.32 -19.34 -8.39
N LYS A 161 -5.89 -19.94 -7.34
CA LYS A 161 -5.17 -20.41 -6.15
C LYS A 161 -3.91 -21.23 -6.47
N ASP A 162 -4.01 -22.11 -7.46
CA ASP A 162 -2.92 -23.03 -7.81
C ASP A 162 -2.02 -22.52 -8.96
N THR A 163 -2.37 -21.40 -9.60
CA THR A 163 -1.65 -20.90 -10.79
C THR A 163 -0.92 -19.59 -10.58
N TRP A 164 -1.40 -18.69 -9.71
CA TRP A 164 -0.89 -17.32 -9.59
C TRP A 164 0.62 -17.21 -9.37
N LYS A 165 1.19 -18.12 -8.59
CA LYS A 165 2.63 -18.15 -8.32
C LYS A 165 3.49 -18.42 -9.55
N ALA A 166 2.96 -19.17 -10.52
CA ALA A 166 3.65 -19.46 -11.77
C ALA A 166 3.56 -18.30 -12.78
N TYR A 167 2.74 -17.28 -12.49
CA TYR A 167 2.50 -16.12 -13.35
C TYR A 167 2.70 -14.79 -12.61
N PRO A 168 3.91 -14.50 -12.09
CA PRO A 168 4.16 -13.29 -11.31
C PRO A 168 3.92 -11.99 -12.10
N ALA A 169 4.11 -12.03 -13.43
CA ALA A 169 3.79 -10.89 -14.29
C ALA A 169 2.28 -10.63 -14.40
N ALA A 170 1.45 -11.69 -14.40
CA ALA A 170 -0.01 -11.53 -14.40
C ALA A 170 -0.49 -10.93 -13.07
N VAL A 171 0.17 -11.25 -11.96
CA VAL A 171 -0.05 -10.63 -10.64
C VAL A 171 0.30 -9.14 -10.68
N ALA A 172 1.44 -8.78 -11.27
CA ALA A 172 1.82 -7.38 -11.48
C ALA A 172 0.81 -6.64 -12.38
N SER A 173 0.33 -7.29 -13.44
CA SER A 173 -0.71 -6.76 -14.33
C SER A 173 -2.04 -6.54 -13.59
N TYR A 174 -2.46 -7.50 -12.76
CA TYR A 174 -3.63 -7.36 -11.89
C TYR A 174 -3.48 -6.16 -10.95
N LYS A 175 -2.37 -6.06 -10.21
CA LYS A 175 -2.09 -4.92 -9.34
C LYS A 175 -2.15 -3.61 -10.12
N TRP A 176 -1.49 -3.54 -11.27
CA TRP A 176 -1.50 -2.35 -12.12
C TRP A 176 -2.92 -1.90 -12.48
N ILE A 177 -3.78 -2.83 -12.93
CA ILE A 177 -5.18 -2.55 -13.29
C ILE A 177 -5.95 -1.95 -12.12
N LEU A 178 -5.79 -2.48 -10.89
CA LEU A 178 -6.46 -1.91 -9.71
C LEU A 178 -6.08 -0.45 -9.47
N TYR A 179 -4.82 -0.07 -9.74
CA TYR A 179 -4.32 1.29 -9.56
C TYR A 179 -4.64 2.22 -10.74
N GLN A 180 -5.01 1.68 -11.91
CA GLN A 180 -5.43 2.50 -13.05
C GLN A 180 -6.89 2.94 -12.97
N ILE A 181 -7.73 2.21 -12.24
CA ILE A 181 -9.16 2.51 -12.14
C ILE A 181 -9.38 3.62 -11.11
N GLU A 182 -10.16 4.64 -11.48
CA GLU A 182 -10.49 5.74 -10.57
C GLU A 182 -11.54 5.35 -9.52
N LYS A 183 -11.43 5.92 -8.31
CA LYS A 183 -12.41 5.69 -7.24
C LYS A 183 -13.76 6.31 -7.63
N PRO A 184 -14.90 5.61 -7.44
CA PRO A 184 -15.07 4.30 -6.79
C PRO A 184 -15.27 3.13 -7.78
N ALA A 185 -14.90 3.23 -9.06
CA ALA A 185 -15.37 2.34 -10.12
C ALA A 185 -15.06 0.84 -9.89
N LEU A 186 -13.91 0.51 -9.29
CA LEU A 186 -13.54 -0.87 -8.92
C LEU A 186 -14.57 -1.59 -8.03
N TYR A 187 -15.38 -0.86 -7.25
CA TYR A 187 -16.42 -1.45 -6.41
C TYR A 187 -17.42 -2.30 -7.23
N ASN A 188 -17.71 -1.90 -8.47
CA ASN A 188 -18.60 -2.64 -9.36
C ASN A 188 -18.03 -3.99 -9.81
N HIS A 189 -16.73 -4.22 -9.60
CA HIS A 189 -16.00 -5.43 -9.98
C HIS A 189 -15.45 -6.18 -8.76
N ILE A 190 -15.93 -5.88 -7.55
CA ILE A 190 -15.36 -6.45 -6.31
C ILE A 190 -15.38 -7.98 -6.30
N SER A 191 -16.41 -8.61 -6.86
CA SER A 191 -16.50 -10.07 -6.99
C SER A 191 -15.41 -10.68 -7.87
N ASP A 192 -14.88 -9.90 -8.81
CA ASP A 192 -13.87 -10.34 -9.75
C ASP A 192 -12.46 -10.07 -9.26
N VAL A 193 -12.27 -8.99 -8.47
CA VAL A 193 -10.94 -8.59 -8.00
C VAL A 193 -10.60 -9.06 -6.60
N LEU A 194 -11.57 -9.17 -5.69
CA LEU A 194 -11.30 -9.54 -4.30
C LEU A 194 -10.71 -10.95 -4.14
N PRO A 195 -11.19 -11.99 -4.85
CA PRO A 195 -10.66 -13.35 -4.65
C PRO A 195 -9.15 -13.45 -4.87
N THR A 196 -8.61 -12.78 -5.90
CA THR A 196 -7.18 -12.79 -6.19
C THR A 196 -6.36 -12.13 -5.07
N ALA A 197 -6.79 -10.98 -4.54
CA ALA A 197 -6.10 -10.34 -3.42
C ALA A 197 -6.09 -11.26 -2.18
N LEU A 198 -7.21 -11.92 -1.88
CA LEU A 198 -7.32 -12.86 -0.76
C LEU A 198 -6.42 -14.11 -0.93
N ILE A 199 -6.32 -14.64 -2.16
CA ILE A 199 -5.41 -15.75 -2.48
C ILE A 199 -3.95 -15.37 -2.23
N ILE A 200 -3.56 -14.14 -2.62
CA ILE A 200 -2.17 -13.68 -2.51
C ILE A 200 -1.78 -13.43 -1.04
N ILE A 201 -2.67 -12.88 -0.21
CA ILE A 201 -2.38 -12.65 1.22
C ILE A 201 -2.37 -13.93 2.08
N ASP A 202 -2.99 -15.01 1.58
CA ASP A 202 -2.96 -16.34 2.24
C ASP A 202 -1.61 -17.05 2.04
N ASP A 203 -0.68 -16.43 1.30
CA ASP A 203 0.63 -17.01 1.07
C ASP A 203 1.55 -16.93 2.30
N TYR A 204 2.53 -17.83 2.38
CA TYR A 204 3.52 -17.80 3.46
C TYR A 204 4.72 -16.88 3.18
N VAL A 205 4.90 -16.41 1.94
CA VAL A 205 6.01 -15.52 1.58
C VAL A 205 5.62 -14.06 1.89
N PRO A 206 6.36 -13.35 2.76
CA PRO A 206 5.99 -11.99 3.19
C PRO A 206 5.85 -10.98 2.05
N GLU A 207 6.69 -11.06 1.02
CA GLU A 207 6.63 -10.16 -0.14
C GLU A 207 5.33 -10.32 -0.93
N ASN A 208 4.80 -11.54 -1.01
CA ASN A 208 3.49 -11.80 -1.61
C ASN A 208 2.38 -11.23 -0.73
N ILE A 209 2.44 -11.42 0.59
CA ILE A 209 1.47 -10.84 1.53
C ILE A 209 1.43 -9.31 1.38
N VAL A 210 2.59 -8.64 1.30
CA VAL A 210 2.67 -7.18 1.05
C VAL A 210 1.93 -6.82 -0.24
N LEU A 211 2.23 -7.50 -1.36
CA LEU A 211 1.58 -7.25 -2.64
C LEU A 211 0.05 -7.43 -2.56
N GLY A 212 -0.40 -8.52 -1.93
CA GLY A 212 -1.82 -8.82 -1.76
C GLY A 212 -2.53 -7.77 -0.90
N LEU A 213 -1.89 -7.30 0.18
CA LEU A 213 -2.41 -6.25 1.04
C LEU A 213 -2.46 -4.88 0.36
N GLU A 214 -1.52 -4.57 -0.55
CA GLU A 214 -1.57 -3.34 -1.36
C GLU A 214 -2.78 -3.36 -2.30
N CYS A 215 -3.03 -4.51 -2.93
CA CYS A 215 -4.21 -4.74 -3.77
C CYS A 215 -5.50 -4.65 -2.94
N LEU A 216 -5.52 -5.31 -1.78
CA LEU A 216 -6.66 -5.29 -0.87
C LEU A 216 -6.96 -3.89 -0.35
N TYR A 217 -5.93 -3.10 -0.03
CA TYR A 217 -6.08 -1.71 0.35
C TYR A 217 -6.78 -0.91 -0.75
N GLN A 218 -6.38 -1.04 -2.02
CA GLN A 218 -7.10 -0.38 -3.12
C GLN A 218 -8.57 -0.80 -3.18
N ILE A 219 -8.86 -2.09 -3.07
CA ILE A 219 -10.25 -2.59 -3.09
C ILE A 219 -11.08 -1.98 -1.95
N ILE A 220 -10.53 -1.93 -0.72
CA ILE A 220 -11.17 -1.29 0.43
C ILE A 220 -11.42 0.20 0.16
N GLN A 221 -10.45 0.90 -0.43
CA GLN A 221 -10.58 2.31 -0.74
C GLN A 221 -11.71 2.62 -1.75
N HIS A 222 -11.90 1.78 -2.76
CA HIS A 222 -13.01 1.93 -3.71
C HIS A 222 -14.37 1.59 -3.10
N SER A 223 -14.36 0.79 -2.04
CA SER A 223 -15.55 0.33 -1.32
C SER A 223 -15.85 1.14 -0.05
N HIS A 224 -15.11 2.21 0.20
CA HIS A 224 -15.18 2.98 1.43
C HIS A 224 -16.59 3.53 1.67
N LEU A 225 -17.14 3.26 2.86
CA LEU A 225 -18.49 3.63 3.29
C LEU A 225 -19.63 3.09 2.40
N LYS A 226 -19.38 2.13 1.51
CA LYS A 226 -20.42 1.52 0.69
C LYS A 226 -21.18 0.45 1.47
N LYS A 227 -22.48 0.65 1.67
CA LYS A 227 -23.35 -0.32 2.39
C LYS A 227 -23.32 -1.72 1.79
N GLY A 228 -23.29 -1.81 0.45
CA GLY A 228 -23.26 -3.11 -0.21
C GLY A 228 -22.02 -3.96 0.10
N LEU A 229 -20.90 -3.36 0.57
CA LEU A 229 -19.76 -4.13 1.09
C LEU A 229 -20.12 -4.91 2.36
N ILE A 230 -21.03 -4.37 3.18
CA ILE A 230 -21.58 -5.00 4.38
C ILE A 230 -22.64 -6.02 3.97
N ASP A 231 -23.62 -5.61 3.16
CA ASP A 231 -24.79 -6.42 2.80
C ASP A 231 -24.41 -7.72 2.05
N THR A 232 -23.35 -7.68 1.24
CA THR A 232 -22.81 -8.84 0.51
C THR A 232 -21.93 -9.76 1.36
N GLY A 233 -21.54 -9.34 2.56
CA GLY A 233 -20.62 -10.08 3.43
C GLY A 233 -19.14 -9.94 3.07
N TYR A 234 -18.76 -9.19 2.03
CA TYR A 234 -17.36 -9.00 1.67
C TYR A 234 -16.55 -8.34 2.80
N ALA A 235 -17.12 -7.36 3.50
CA ALA A 235 -16.46 -6.76 4.67
C ALA A 235 -16.09 -7.80 5.73
N LYS A 236 -16.95 -8.79 5.96
CA LYS A 236 -16.69 -9.86 6.94
C LYS A 236 -15.53 -10.76 6.51
N VAL A 237 -15.48 -11.12 5.23
CA VAL A 237 -14.40 -11.96 4.66
C VAL A 237 -13.06 -11.22 4.73
N ILE A 238 -13.04 -9.95 4.31
CA ILE A 238 -11.83 -9.11 4.36
C ILE A 238 -11.37 -8.94 5.81
N PHE A 239 -12.29 -8.63 6.72
CA PHE A 239 -11.97 -8.45 8.14
C PHE A 239 -11.34 -9.70 8.73
N HIS A 240 -11.93 -10.87 8.50
CA HIS A 240 -11.40 -12.13 9.01
C HIS A 240 -9.99 -12.43 8.50
N ALA A 241 -9.72 -12.22 7.20
CA ALA A 241 -8.39 -12.44 6.64
C ALA A 241 -7.34 -11.48 7.26
N LEU A 242 -7.70 -10.20 7.43
CA LEU A 242 -6.82 -9.20 8.06
C LEU A 242 -6.59 -9.47 9.54
N GLU A 243 -7.62 -9.92 10.26
CA GLU A 243 -7.55 -10.33 11.67
C GLU A 243 -6.61 -11.53 11.85
N CYS A 244 -6.69 -12.56 11.00
CA CYS A 244 -5.75 -13.67 11.05
C CYS A 244 -4.30 -13.21 10.85
N LEU A 245 -4.06 -12.28 9.93
CA LEU A 245 -2.73 -11.71 9.70
C LEU A 245 -2.26 -10.80 10.85
N SER A 246 -3.15 -10.11 11.56
CA SER A 246 -2.74 -9.22 12.68
C SER A 246 -2.19 -9.98 13.88
N HIS A 247 -2.47 -11.28 13.99
CA HIS A 247 -1.86 -12.17 14.98
C HIS A 247 -0.45 -12.63 14.58
N GLN A 248 -0.03 -12.38 13.34
CA GLN A 248 1.31 -12.71 12.89
C GLN A 248 2.29 -11.58 13.25
N ARG A 249 3.45 -11.95 13.78
CA ARG A 249 4.51 -11.00 14.21
C ARG A 249 5.55 -10.81 13.11
N GLU A 250 5.14 -10.23 11.98
CA GLU A 250 6.01 -9.98 10.82
C GLU A 250 6.02 -8.49 10.44
N ALA A 251 7.16 -7.85 10.66
CA ALA A 251 7.31 -6.40 10.55
C ALA A 251 7.05 -5.84 9.15
N LYS A 252 7.32 -6.64 8.10
CA LYS A 252 7.21 -6.23 6.70
C LYS A 252 5.83 -5.69 6.31
N TYR A 253 4.76 -6.16 6.94
CA TYR A 253 3.39 -5.83 6.55
C TYR A 253 2.47 -5.34 7.67
N VAL A 254 2.94 -5.24 8.92
CA VAL A 254 2.14 -4.74 10.05
C VAL A 254 1.45 -3.40 9.75
N ILE A 255 2.21 -2.41 9.25
CA ILE A 255 1.66 -1.08 8.92
C ILE A 255 0.50 -1.19 7.93
N LEU A 256 0.66 -2.05 6.92
CA LEU A 256 -0.31 -2.20 5.86
C LEU A 256 -1.57 -2.96 6.31
N ILE A 257 -1.42 -3.97 7.18
CA ILE A 257 -2.55 -4.66 7.84
C ILE A 257 -3.40 -3.64 8.60
N TYR A 258 -2.80 -2.89 9.52
CA TYR A 258 -3.56 -1.95 10.36
C TYR A 258 -4.14 -0.78 9.54
N LYS A 259 -3.49 -0.41 8.43
CA LYS A 259 -4.04 0.54 7.47
C LYS A 259 -5.30 0.00 6.79
N CYS A 260 -5.29 -1.26 6.37
CA CYS A 260 -6.47 -1.93 5.80
C CYS A 260 -7.59 -2.08 6.84
N LEU A 261 -7.27 -2.58 8.04
CA LEU A 261 -8.22 -2.75 9.14
C LEU A 261 -8.89 -1.44 9.52
N THR A 262 -8.12 -0.36 9.68
CA THR A 262 -8.66 0.97 10.03
C THR A 262 -9.69 1.44 9.00
N ASN A 263 -9.37 1.34 7.71
CA ASN A 263 -10.26 1.81 6.64
C ASN A 263 -11.51 0.92 6.48
N LEU A 264 -11.37 -0.38 6.73
CA LEU A 264 -12.49 -1.31 6.71
C LEU A 264 -13.40 -1.11 7.93
N LEU A 265 -12.82 -0.99 9.13
CA LEU A 265 -13.54 -0.71 10.37
C LEU A 265 -14.37 0.55 10.26
N ALA A 266 -13.84 1.63 9.68
CA ALA A 266 -14.60 2.85 9.43
C ALA A 266 -15.88 2.61 8.60
N THR A 267 -15.85 1.66 7.66
CA THR A 267 -17.03 1.27 6.86
C THR A 267 -17.99 0.40 7.66
N ILE A 268 -17.47 -0.55 8.45
CA ILE A 268 -18.28 -1.42 9.31
C ILE A 268 -19.01 -0.59 10.37
N GLU A 269 -18.29 0.28 11.07
CA GLU A 269 -18.82 1.14 12.14
C GLU A 269 -19.84 2.15 11.62
N HIS A 270 -19.62 2.71 10.43
CA HIS A 270 -20.56 3.66 9.82
C HIS A 270 -21.95 3.06 9.57
N TRP A 271 -22.01 1.78 9.22
CA TRP A 271 -23.26 1.08 8.90
C TRP A 271 -23.79 0.22 10.06
N ASP A 272 -23.15 0.25 11.23
CA ASP A 272 -23.60 -0.43 12.42
C ASP A 272 -24.52 0.47 13.25
N ASN A 273 -25.83 0.35 13.02
CA ASN A 273 -26.85 1.10 13.76
C ASN A 273 -26.94 0.71 15.25
N THR A 274 -26.29 -0.37 15.66
CA THR A 274 -26.26 -0.85 17.05
C THR A 274 -24.98 -0.46 17.77
N LEU A 275 -24.07 0.25 17.10
CA LEU A 275 -22.78 0.62 17.64
C LEU A 275 -22.92 1.54 18.86
N ASN A 276 -22.57 1.02 20.02
CA ASN A 276 -22.31 1.81 21.21
C ASN A 276 -20.80 1.90 21.46
N VAL A 277 -20.20 3.06 21.19
CA VAL A 277 -18.75 3.26 21.34
C VAL A 277 -18.25 3.07 22.79
N PHE A 278 -19.16 3.14 23.77
CA PHE A 278 -18.82 2.89 25.18
C PHE A 278 -18.77 1.40 25.53
N GLU A 279 -19.36 0.53 24.71
CA GLU A 279 -19.29 -0.93 24.83
C GLU A 279 -18.10 -1.50 24.06
N TRP A 280 -17.81 -2.78 24.24
CA TRP A 280 -16.72 -3.44 23.53
C TRP A 280 -17.07 -3.61 22.04
N THR A 281 -16.19 -3.16 21.15
CA THR A 281 -16.40 -3.13 19.70
C THR A 281 -15.40 -4.01 18.96
N LYS A 282 -15.63 -4.26 17.66
CA LYS A 282 -14.64 -4.92 16.80
C LYS A 282 -13.31 -4.17 16.70
N ARG A 283 -13.32 -2.85 16.87
CA ARG A 283 -12.10 -2.06 16.95
C ARG A 283 -11.34 -2.38 18.24
N ASP A 284 -12.05 -2.61 19.34
CA ASP A 284 -11.45 -3.04 20.60
C ASP A 284 -10.83 -4.43 20.48
N ASP A 285 -11.43 -5.36 19.72
CA ASP A 285 -10.82 -6.68 19.42
C ASP A 285 -9.46 -6.50 18.71
N ILE A 286 -9.41 -5.68 17.66
CA ILE A 286 -8.17 -5.42 16.92
C ILE A 286 -7.15 -4.64 17.75
N LEU A 287 -7.59 -3.67 18.57
CA LEU A 287 -6.71 -2.96 19.51
C LEU A 287 -6.14 -3.91 20.56
N ALA A 288 -6.92 -4.86 21.07
CA ALA A 288 -6.43 -5.87 22.01
C ALA A 288 -5.26 -6.64 21.40
N VAL A 289 -5.42 -7.14 20.16
CA VAL A 289 -4.36 -7.86 19.43
C VAL A 289 -3.12 -6.99 19.22
N LEU A 290 -3.28 -5.74 18.79
CA LEU A 290 -2.13 -4.83 18.61
C LEU A 290 -1.39 -4.59 19.92
N LEU A 291 -2.11 -4.28 20.99
CA LEU A 291 -1.52 -3.96 22.28
C LEU A 291 -0.91 -5.18 22.95
N ASP A 292 -1.50 -6.38 22.79
CA ASP A 292 -0.89 -7.65 23.21
C ASP A 292 0.45 -7.89 22.51
N ASN A 293 0.54 -7.59 21.21
CA ASN A 293 1.78 -7.71 20.46
C ASN A 293 2.83 -6.64 20.81
N MET A 294 2.42 -5.48 21.32
CA MET A 294 3.33 -4.41 21.74
C MET A 294 3.92 -4.65 23.14
N GLU A 295 3.14 -5.26 24.04
CA GLU A 295 3.58 -5.46 25.41
C GLU A 295 4.72 -6.45 25.51
N PHE A 296 5.81 -6.04 26.18
CA PHE A 296 7.02 -6.82 26.34
C PHE A 296 7.68 -7.26 25.02
N GLU A 297 7.29 -6.71 23.87
CA GLU A 297 7.95 -6.94 22.58
C GLU A 297 9.43 -6.57 22.73
N GLN A 298 10.36 -7.37 22.23
CA GLN A 298 11.80 -7.10 22.32
C GLN A 298 12.42 -6.80 20.95
N ASN A 299 11.74 -7.18 19.87
CA ASN A 299 12.18 -6.87 18.52
C ASN A 299 11.89 -5.39 18.21
N VAL A 300 12.96 -4.61 18.10
CA VAL A 300 12.93 -3.17 17.85
C VAL A 300 12.23 -2.81 16.55
N GLU A 301 12.37 -3.63 15.50
CA GLU A 301 11.68 -3.40 14.23
C GLU A 301 10.16 -3.54 14.40
N LEU A 302 9.71 -4.59 15.10
CA LEU A 302 8.29 -4.80 15.44
C LEU A 302 7.75 -3.66 16.32
N ARG A 303 8.50 -3.25 17.35
CA ARG A 303 8.13 -2.09 18.19
C ARG A 303 7.88 -0.85 17.34
N CYS A 304 8.80 -0.54 16.42
CA CYS A 304 8.69 0.60 15.53
C CYS A 304 7.42 0.52 14.67
N VAL A 305 7.20 -0.59 13.97
CA VAL A 305 6.05 -0.70 13.05
C VAL A 305 4.71 -0.76 13.77
N TYR A 306 4.63 -1.36 14.96
CA TYR A 306 3.42 -1.31 15.79
C TYR A 306 3.12 0.10 16.25
N MET A 307 4.14 0.83 16.71
CA MET A 307 3.98 2.21 17.16
C MET A 307 3.53 3.13 16.01
N LEU A 308 4.09 2.96 14.81
CA LEU A 308 3.62 3.68 13.61
C LEU A 308 2.18 3.33 13.21
N SER A 309 1.72 2.13 13.55
CA SER A 309 0.38 1.63 13.20
C SER A 309 -0.70 2.02 14.20
N LEU A 310 -0.34 2.31 15.44
CA LEU A 310 -1.27 2.56 16.52
C LEU A 310 -2.12 3.83 16.31
N PRO A 311 -1.58 5.00 15.94
CA PRO A 311 -2.35 6.25 15.82
C PRO A 311 -3.60 6.15 14.92
N GLN A 312 -3.49 5.46 13.78
CA GLN A 312 -4.60 5.34 12.82
C GLN A 312 -5.77 4.50 13.36
N LEU A 313 -5.52 3.61 14.32
CA LEU A 313 -6.55 2.75 14.89
C LEU A 313 -7.33 3.43 16.03
N LEU A 314 -6.78 4.48 16.63
CA LEU A 314 -7.36 5.16 17.79
C LEU A 314 -8.51 6.11 17.42
N THR A 315 -9.52 6.18 18.29
CA THR A 315 -10.63 7.14 18.23
C THR A 315 -10.81 7.82 19.59
N ASN A 316 -11.24 9.08 19.58
CA ASN A 316 -11.29 9.93 20.78
C ASN A 316 -12.19 9.42 21.91
N ILE A 317 -13.37 8.88 21.59
CA ILE A 317 -14.36 8.43 22.59
C ILE A 317 -14.25 6.93 22.85
N GLY A 318 -14.29 6.10 21.81
CA GLY A 318 -14.34 4.64 21.96
C GLY A 318 -13.07 4.04 22.55
N CYS A 319 -11.91 4.61 22.23
CA CYS A 319 -10.62 4.04 22.62
C CYS A 319 -10.10 4.55 23.98
N ALA A 320 -10.85 5.40 24.70
CA ALA A 320 -10.41 5.94 25.99
C ALA A 320 -10.22 4.85 27.07
N LYS A 321 -10.85 3.68 26.90
CA LYS A 321 -10.70 2.50 27.77
C LYS A 321 -9.26 1.96 27.79
N TRP A 322 -8.50 2.24 26.73
CA TRP A 322 -7.13 1.75 26.55
C TRP A 322 -6.06 2.70 27.10
N CYS A 323 -6.43 3.88 27.62
CA CYS A 323 -5.47 4.91 28.04
C CYS A 323 -4.43 4.43 29.05
N GLU A 324 -4.82 3.61 30.02
CA GLU A 324 -3.89 3.03 31.00
C GLU A 324 -2.85 2.12 30.33
N ARG A 325 -3.32 1.23 29.46
CA ARG A 325 -2.48 0.28 28.71
C ARG A 325 -1.53 1.00 27.77
N LEU A 326 -2.04 1.97 27.01
CA LEU A 326 -1.28 2.82 26.11
C LEU A 326 -0.20 3.60 26.86
N THR A 327 -0.53 4.15 28.03
CA THR A 327 0.41 4.87 28.87
C THR A 327 1.58 3.97 29.28
N ARG A 328 1.31 2.74 29.71
CA ARG A 328 2.35 1.77 30.07
C ARG A 328 3.29 1.48 28.90
N ILE A 329 2.74 1.18 27.71
CA ILE A 329 3.53 0.87 26.51
C ILE A 329 4.39 2.06 26.09
N LEU A 330 3.81 3.27 26.06
CA LEU A 330 4.54 4.50 25.73
C LEU A 330 5.69 4.74 26.72
N SER A 331 5.45 4.56 28.03
CA SER A 331 6.49 4.67 29.04
C SER A 331 7.61 3.64 28.85
N GLU A 332 7.28 2.36 28.62
CA GLU A 332 8.24 1.28 28.39
C GLU A 332 9.11 1.52 27.15
N TYR A 333 8.51 1.97 26.05
CA TYR A 333 9.24 2.20 24.81
C TYR A 333 10.17 3.42 24.92
N CYS A 334 9.83 4.42 25.75
CA CYS A 334 10.74 5.52 26.07
C CYS A 334 11.97 5.10 26.87
N GLU A 335 11.97 3.98 27.58
CA GLU A 335 13.17 3.52 28.32
C GLU A 335 14.28 3.05 27.36
N HIS A 336 13.93 2.65 26.14
CA HIS A 336 14.84 2.09 25.14
C HIS A 336 15.36 3.16 24.17
N HIS A 337 16.07 4.16 24.71
CA HIS A 337 16.51 5.38 24.02
C HIS A 337 17.59 5.19 22.95
N THR A 338 18.14 3.99 22.77
CA THR A 338 19.20 3.71 21.80
C THR A 338 18.69 3.52 20.37
N ASP A 339 17.43 3.10 20.17
CA ASP A 339 16.83 3.02 18.84
C ASP A 339 16.03 4.28 18.50
N LEU A 340 16.68 5.20 17.80
CA LEU A 340 16.11 6.51 17.46
C LEU A 340 14.83 6.41 16.61
N LYS A 341 14.71 5.37 15.77
CA LYS A 341 13.55 5.18 14.89
C LYS A 341 12.28 4.84 15.69
N THR A 342 12.36 3.87 16.59
CA THR A 342 11.26 3.52 17.51
C THR A 342 10.97 4.67 18.44
N LEU A 343 12.00 5.34 18.95
CA LEU A 343 11.83 6.47 19.85
C LEU A 343 11.06 7.62 19.19
N LYS A 344 11.44 7.99 17.96
CA LYS A 344 10.73 9.00 17.16
C LYS A 344 9.26 8.63 16.98
N ALA A 345 8.97 7.40 16.54
CA ALA A 345 7.61 6.91 16.39
C ALA A 345 6.81 6.92 17.71
N THR A 346 7.47 6.61 18.83
CA THR A 346 6.88 6.61 20.18
C THR A 346 6.49 8.01 20.61
N LEU A 347 7.36 9.00 20.41
CA LEU A 347 7.06 10.40 20.77
C LEU A 347 5.98 11.01 19.88
N GLU A 348 5.99 10.73 18.58
CA GLU A 348 4.92 11.15 17.66
C GLU A 348 3.55 10.53 18.04
N THR A 349 3.56 9.25 18.42
CA THR A 349 2.36 8.55 18.90
C THR A 349 1.90 9.08 20.25
N ALA A 350 2.82 9.35 21.17
CA ALA A 350 2.52 9.99 22.44
C ALA A 350 1.87 11.36 22.24
N LYS A 351 2.40 12.19 21.34
CA LYS A 351 1.80 13.50 21.00
C LYS A 351 0.37 13.33 20.50
N THR A 352 0.13 12.39 19.60
CA THR A 352 -1.23 12.04 19.12
C THR A 352 -2.14 11.62 20.28
N PHE A 353 -1.66 10.73 21.15
CA PHE A 353 -2.37 10.26 22.33
C PHE A 353 -2.76 11.41 23.29
N LEU A 354 -1.81 12.29 23.62
CA LEU A 354 -2.03 13.43 24.51
C LEU A 354 -3.08 14.40 23.97
N LEU A 355 -3.06 14.65 22.65
CA LEU A 355 -4.03 15.53 21.99
C LEU A 355 -5.42 14.85 21.90
N MET A 356 -5.46 13.57 21.53
CA MET A 356 -6.71 12.83 21.33
C MET A 356 -7.48 12.60 22.64
N PHE A 357 -6.77 12.30 23.74
CA PHE A 357 -7.38 11.93 25.02
C PHE A 357 -7.22 12.99 26.11
N HIS A 358 -7.04 14.26 25.73
CA HIS A 358 -6.73 15.37 26.65
C HIS A 358 -7.61 15.44 27.92
N LEU A 359 -8.90 15.06 27.85
CA LEU A 359 -9.82 15.05 29.00
C LEU A 359 -9.60 13.89 29.98
N ARG A 360 -8.94 12.80 29.56
CA ARG A 360 -8.71 11.57 30.34
C ARG A 360 -7.24 11.40 30.74
N VAL A 361 -6.33 12.01 29.99
CA VAL A 361 -4.88 11.93 30.18
C VAL A 361 -4.46 12.40 31.58
N ALA A 362 -5.21 13.28 32.25
CA ALA A 362 -4.91 13.73 33.62
C ALA A 362 -4.63 12.58 34.61
N ALA A 363 -5.36 11.47 34.53
CA ALA A 363 -5.15 10.29 35.39
C ALA A 363 -3.86 9.52 35.06
N HIS A 364 -3.28 9.75 33.87
CA HIS A 364 -2.13 9.05 33.33
C HIS A 364 -0.91 9.98 33.11
N CYS A 365 -1.02 11.25 33.51
CA CYS A 365 0.04 12.25 33.32
C CYS A 365 1.31 11.92 34.09
N VAL A 366 1.20 11.42 35.32
CA VAL A 366 2.37 11.19 36.20
C VAL A 366 3.33 10.14 35.62
N PRO A 367 2.88 8.93 35.19
CA PRO A 367 3.77 7.96 34.54
C PRO A 367 4.44 8.49 33.27
N LEU A 368 3.69 9.12 32.36
CA LEU A 368 4.24 9.65 31.11
C LEU A 368 5.24 10.78 31.35
N TYR A 369 4.90 11.72 32.23
CA TYR A 369 5.78 12.84 32.58
C TYR A 369 7.09 12.34 33.19
N THR A 370 6.99 11.35 34.08
CA THR A 370 8.16 10.68 34.67
C THR A 370 9.03 10.02 33.60
N ALA A 371 8.43 9.27 32.66
CA ALA A 371 9.14 8.60 31.58
C ALA A 371 9.85 9.61 30.65
N PHE A 372 9.16 10.69 30.27
CA PHE A 372 9.74 11.72 29.39
C PHE A 372 10.88 12.50 30.05
N LEU A 373 10.79 12.81 31.34
CA LEU A 373 11.89 13.45 32.05
C LEU A 373 13.12 12.55 32.18
N LYS A 374 12.92 11.24 32.42
CA LYS A 374 14.02 10.26 32.41
C LYS A 374 14.67 10.20 31.03
N LEU A 375 13.85 10.04 29.99
CA LEU A 375 14.32 10.02 28.61
C LEU A 375 15.09 11.30 28.25
N HIS A 376 14.60 12.48 28.66
CA HIS A 376 15.28 13.74 28.41
C HIS A 376 16.68 13.74 29.05
N PHE A 377 16.82 13.22 30.27
CA PHE A 377 18.14 13.07 30.91
C PHE A 377 19.05 12.07 30.18
N ASP A 378 18.50 10.94 29.75
CA ASP A 378 19.29 9.91 29.07
C ASP A 378 19.78 10.43 27.70
N LEU A 379 18.95 11.17 26.97
CA LEU A 379 19.32 11.77 25.69
C LEU A 379 20.36 12.89 25.83
N THR A 380 20.34 13.70 26.89
CA THR A 380 21.38 14.72 27.11
C THR A 380 22.75 14.12 27.42
N LYS A 381 22.79 12.87 27.88
CA LYS A 381 24.03 12.10 28.09
C LYS A 381 24.47 11.30 26.85
N THR A 382 23.60 11.14 25.86
CA THR A 382 23.87 10.31 24.69
C THR A 382 24.68 11.13 23.67
N PRO A 383 25.78 10.58 23.11
CA PRO A 383 26.65 11.32 22.17
C PRO A 383 26.01 11.60 20.81
N VAL A 384 24.92 10.89 20.46
CA VAL A 384 24.17 11.08 19.22
C VAL A 384 22.94 11.93 19.53
N PHE A 385 23.07 13.24 19.29
CA PHE A 385 21.98 14.19 19.50
C PHE A 385 21.10 14.29 18.24
N ASP A 386 19.82 13.96 18.38
CA ASP A 386 18.80 14.20 17.35
C ASP A 386 17.88 15.35 17.81
N LYS A 387 17.94 16.47 17.08
CA LYS A 387 17.20 17.69 17.40
C LYS A 387 15.68 17.51 17.28
N GLU A 388 15.23 16.69 16.34
CA GLU A 388 13.81 16.47 16.10
C GLU A 388 13.19 15.64 17.23
N ILE A 389 13.91 14.60 17.69
CA ILE A 389 13.50 13.78 18.83
C ILE A 389 13.42 14.63 20.11
N MET A 390 14.44 15.45 20.37
CA MET A 390 14.44 16.35 21.54
C MET A 390 13.28 17.35 21.48
N GLN A 391 13.03 17.96 20.32
CA GLN A 391 11.90 18.88 20.17
C GLN A 391 10.55 18.18 20.39
N ASN A 392 10.36 16.98 19.83
CA ASN A 392 9.14 16.20 20.04
C ASN A 392 8.95 15.80 21.51
N LEU A 393 10.04 15.50 22.22
CA LEU A 393 10.02 15.20 23.64
C LEU A 393 9.62 16.44 24.46
N ASP A 394 10.24 17.59 24.20
CA ASP A 394 9.93 18.86 24.84
C ASP A 394 8.48 19.27 24.61
N ASP A 395 7.97 19.07 23.39
CA ASP A 395 6.56 19.29 23.05
C ASP A 395 5.64 18.40 23.90
N CYS A 396 5.97 17.11 24.07
CA CYS A 396 5.19 16.19 24.89
C CYS A 396 5.20 16.56 26.38
N ILE A 397 6.36 16.96 26.91
CA ILE A 397 6.52 17.46 28.29
C ILE A 397 5.66 18.72 28.48
N CYS A 398 5.73 19.67 27.54
CA CYS A 398 4.92 20.89 27.54
C CYS A 398 3.41 20.59 27.52
N LEU A 399 2.99 19.65 26.68
CA LEU A 399 1.59 19.24 26.57
C LEU A 399 1.09 18.65 27.89
N LEU A 400 1.85 17.74 28.50
CA LEU A 400 1.49 17.16 29.80
C LEU A 400 1.37 18.22 30.90
N TYR A 401 2.29 19.19 30.94
CA TYR A 401 2.21 20.29 31.90
C TYR A 401 0.96 21.15 31.67
N LYS A 402 0.61 21.46 30.41
CA LYS A 402 -0.61 22.20 30.09
C LYS A 402 -1.89 21.43 30.47
N LEU A 403 -1.90 20.11 30.27
CA LEU A 403 -3.04 19.25 30.59
C LEU A 403 -3.20 19.01 32.09
N SER A 404 -2.09 19.02 32.85
CA SER A 404 -2.09 18.84 34.30
C SER A 404 -0.99 19.69 34.95
N PRO A 405 -1.26 20.98 35.26
CA PRO A 405 -0.26 21.92 35.77
C PRO A 405 0.48 21.45 37.04
N ASN A 406 -0.19 20.63 37.87
CA ASN A 406 0.38 20.11 39.12
C ASN A 406 1.19 18.81 38.94
N VAL A 407 1.37 18.32 37.70
CA VAL A 407 2.07 17.05 37.43
C VAL A 407 3.53 17.10 37.91
N GLY A 408 4.18 18.26 37.80
CA GLY A 408 5.54 18.47 38.29
C GLY A 408 5.64 18.26 39.80
N CYS A 409 4.70 18.81 40.58
CA CYS A 409 4.65 18.63 42.02
C CYS A 409 4.44 17.16 42.41
N ALA A 410 3.57 16.44 41.70
CA ALA A 410 3.34 15.02 41.92
C ALA A 410 4.60 14.17 41.68
N VAL A 411 5.37 14.47 40.62
CA VAL A 411 6.62 13.76 40.32
C VAL A 411 7.76 14.15 41.27
N MET A 412 7.81 15.40 41.74
CA MET A 412 8.82 15.86 42.70
C MET A 412 8.68 15.26 44.10
N ASN A 413 7.55 14.62 44.41
CA ASN A 413 7.35 13.84 45.63
C ASN A 413 8.04 12.47 45.56
N ASP A 414 8.48 12.01 44.38
CA ASP A 414 9.32 10.82 44.22
C ASP A 414 10.81 11.21 44.39
N ASP A 415 11.45 10.67 45.43
CA ASP A 415 12.85 10.98 45.75
C ASP A 415 13.84 10.57 44.65
N ARG A 416 13.54 9.52 43.85
CA ARG A 416 14.38 9.10 42.73
C ARG A 416 14.36 10.14 41.62
N MET A 417 13.16 10.64 41.29
CA MET A 417 13.00 11.68 40.26
C MET A 417 13.56 13.02 40.70
N ARG A 418 13.42 13.36 41.98
CA ARG A 418 14.04 14.54 42.57
C ARG A 418 15.56 14.55 42.39
N SER A 419 16.22 13.40 42.50
CA SER A 419 17.66 13.27 42.24
C SER A 419 18.03 13.39 40.76
N VAL A 420 17.22 12.82 39.86
CA VAL A 420 17.41 12.99 38.41
C VAL A 420 17.31 14.48 38.08
N ILE A 421 16.22 15.14 38.43
CA ILE A 421 15.98 16.54 38.09
C ILE A 421 17.10 17.47 38.61
N LYS A 422 17.56 17.29 39.86
CA LYS A 422 18.65 18.09 40.45
C LYS A 422 20.01 17.95 39.76
N ASN A 423 20.29 16.79 39.17
CA ASN A 423 21.62 16.47 38.60
C ASN A 423 21.71 16.69 37.08
N SER A 424 20.57 16.85 36.41
CA SER A 424 20.42 16.61 34.97
C SER A 424 19.96 17.81 34.18
N LEU A 425 19.10 18.59 34.82
CA LEU A 425 18.45 19.72 34.22
C LEU A 425 18.96 20.93 35.00
N GLN A 426 19.28 22.03 34.31
CA GLN A 426 19.22 23.35 34.96
C GLN A 426 17.73 23.66 35.25
N VAL A 427 17.06 22.80 36.02
CA VAL A 427 15.72 23.04 36.55
C VAL A 427 15.93 24.03 37.67
N VAL A 428 15.82 25.29 37.31
CA VAL A 428 15.32 26.27 38.26
C VAL A 428 13.87 25.84 38.51
N CYS A 429 13.61 25.23 39.67
CA CYS A 429 12.25 25.15 40.22
C CYS A 429 11.81 26.59 40.52
N LEU A 430 11.43 27.34 39.49
CA LEU A 430 10.66 28.56 39.62
C LEU A 430 9.21 28.11 39.74
N GLY A 431 8.60 28.37 40.90
CA GLY A 431 7.26 27.89 41.24
C GLY A 431 6.25 28.10 40.12
N ASP A 432 5.44 27.07 39.88
CA ASP A 432 4.22 26.95 39.06
C ASP A 432 4.15 27.59 37.66
N THR A 433 5.21 28.24 37.18
CA THR A 433 5.20 28.93 35.90
C THR A 433 6.57 28.90 35.25
N LYS A 434 6.65 28.18 34.11
CA LYS A 434 7.71 28.16 33.09
C LYS A 434 8.80 27.10 33.28
N TYR A 435 8.53 25.92 32.71
CA TYR A 435 9.54 24.88 32.42
C TYR A 435 10.47 25.24 31.25
N PHE A 436 10.13 26.28 30.47
CA PHE A 436 10.94 26.76 29.36
C PHE A 436 11.04 28.28 29.43
N GLN A 437 12.21 28.78 29.82
CA GLN A 437 12.69 30.10 29.44
C GLN A 437 14.15 30.00 29.04
#